data_AF-A0A931HTT8-F1
#
_entry.id   AF-A0A931HTT8-F1
#
_cell.length_a   1.000
_cell.length_b   1.000
_cell.length_c   1.000
_cell.angle_alpha   90.00
_cell.angle_beta   90.00
_cell.angle_gamma   90.00
#
_symmetry.space_group_name_H-M   'P 1'
#
loop_
_entity.id
_entity.type
_entity.pdbx_description
1 polymer ?
#
loop_
_entity_poly.entity_id
_entity_poly.type
_entity_poly.pdbx_seq_one_letter_code
_entity_poly.pdbx_strand_id
1 'polypeptide(L)'
;MIYVAGSPFEPDSSWKSDKVINDIINSLEKAPFFYSFPTEKELLFEINVRKNTIESSIKMDEGESVFATFKNSRCNPEYWNLTQAGGFLLKPEVKPSDAVDDIFVNSGLYSFECATSCVIIFYHAVLKTIGSDSFDYIFQNLYLYSWNTDYDLGLHSIFTDHYIPGDVVYFNNPDVDPETSWFRGVNAVALKNNLFFGHGFSIRTEEKMVEGLNKYRTPESKQSAYLTSLITRPSYKQLAGFYNPHRWNFYKPSPIIVHHNKDSISFRQYLSELGYE
;
A
#
# COMPACT_ATOMS: atom_id res chain seq x y z
N MET A 1 -3.10 11.14 20.18
CA MET A 1 -4.46 11.41 20.72
C MET A 1 -5.43 11.64 19.57
N ILE A 2 -6.67 11.15 19.71
CA ILE A 2 -7.70 11.23 18.69
C ILE A 2 -8.75 12.28 19.09
N TYR A 3 -9.14 13.14 18.15
CA TYR A 3 -10.22 14.11 18.31
C TYR A 3 -11.29 13.88 17.24
N VAL A 4 -12.56 13.85 17.65
CA VAL A 4 -13.72 13.77 16.77
C VAL A 4 -14.59 15.01 16.99
N ALA A 5 -14.93 15.71 15.90
CA ALA A 5 -15.70 16.96 15.95
C ALA A 5 -15.14 18.01 16.95
N GLY A 6 -13.81 18.00 17.16
CA GLY A 6 -13.12 18.92 18.08
C GLY A 6 -13.07 18.47 19.55
N SER A 7 -13.63 17.31 19.91
CA SER A 7 -13.57 16.76 21.26
C SER A 7 -12.70 15.50 21.33
N PRO A 8 -12.02 15.21 22.47
CA PRO A 8 -11.31 13.94 22.64
C PRO A 8 -12.23 12.75 22.36
N PHE A 9 -11.75 11.81 21.58
CA PHE A 9 -12.50 10.59 21.27
C PHE A 9 -12.38 9.59 22.43
N GLU A 10 -13.52 9.09 22.90
CA GLU A 10 -13.59 8.03 23.90
C GLU A 10 -14.30 6.80 23.28
N PRO A 11 -13.55 5.75 22.88
CA PRO A 11 -14.16 4.59 22.24
C PRO A 11 -15.04 3.82 23.20
N ASP A 12 -16.31 3.61 22.82
CA ASP A 12 -17.23 2.74 23.54
C ASP A 12 -16.84 1.25 23.41
N SER A 13 -17.61 0.37 24.06
CA SER A 13 -17.33 -1.07 24.04
C SER A 13 -17.44 -1.73 22.66
N SER A 14 -18.20 -1.16 21.72
CA SER A 14 -18.41 -1.73 20.38
C SER A 14 -17.13 -1.66 19.55
N TRP A 15 -16.41 -0.54 19.62
CA TRP A 15 -15.09 -0.33 18.99
C TRP A 15 -14.03 -1.30 19.53
N LYS A 16 -14.17 -1.71 20.79
CA LYS A 16 -13.20 -2.55 21.50
C LYS A 16 -13.37 -4.04 21.28
N SER A 17 -14.37 -4.46 20.51
CA SER A 17 -14.63 -5.88 20.25
C SER A 17 -13.65 -6.50 19.25
N ASP A 18 -13.10 -5.70 18.34
CA ASP A 18 -12.17 -6.15 17.31
C ASP A 18 -10.72 -5.83 17.70
N LYS A 19 -9.87 -6.85 17.76
CA LYS A 19 -8.47 -6.71 18.18
C LYS A 19 -7.65 -5.84 17.21
N VAL A 20 -7.88 -5.94 15.90
CA VAL A 20 -7.15 -5.15 14.90
C VAL A 20 -7.54 -3.69 15.00
N ILE A 21 -8.84 -3.41 15.16
CA ILE A 21 -9.34 -2.04 15.39
C ILE A 21 -8.72 -1.44 16.66
N ASN A 22 -8.69 -2.21 17.75
CA ASN A 22 -8.04 -1.78 18.99
C ASN A 22 -6.56 -1.44 18.79
N ASP A 23 -5.81 -2.27 18.08
CA ASP A 23 -4.39 -2.04 17.82
C ASP A 23 -4.18 -0.75 17.00
N ILE A 24 -5.05 -0.47 16.03
CA ILE A 24 -5.04 0.77 15.23
C ILE A 24 -5.35 1.98 16.11
N ILE A 25 -6.43 1.94 16.91
CA ILE A 25 -6.82 3.02 17.83
C ILE A 25 -5.70 3.31 18.82
N ASN A 26 -5.14 2.27 19.45
CA ASN A 26 -4.03 2.42 20.38
C ASN A 26 -2.81 3.07 19.74
N SER A 27 -2.52 2.76 18.46
CA SER A 27 -1.41 3.41 17.74
C SER A 27 -1.71 4.88 17.41
N LEU A 28 -2.93 5.21 16.99
CA LEU A 28 -3.39 6.58 16.77
C LEU A 28 -3.36 7.42 18.07
N GLU A 29 -3.71 6.84 19.20
CA GLU A 29 -3.66 7.50 20.51
C GLU A 29 -2.24 7.81 20.96
N LYS A 30 -1.30 6.87 20.74
CA LYS A 30 0.12 6.99 21.08
C LYS A 30 0.95 7.82 20.11
N ALA A 31 0.40 8.14 18.94
CA ALA A 31 1.11 8.91 17.94
C ALA A 31 1.54 10.29 18.48
N PRO A 32 2.71 10.81 18.05
CA PRO A 32 3.27 12.06 18.57
C PRO A 32 2.51 13.32 18.10
N PHE A 33 1.49 13.16 17.26
CA PHE A 33 0.63 14.23 16.75
C PHE A 33 -0.85 13.88 16.91
N PHE A 34 -1.71 14.90 16.83
CA PHE A 34 -3.16 14.73 16.95
C PHE A 34 -3.76 14.27 15.64
N TYR A 35 -4.60 13.23 15.72
CA TYR A 35 -5.46 12.82 14.62
C TYR A 35 -6.84 13.42 14.85
N SER A 36 -7.27 14.30 13.95
CA SER A 36 -8.57 14.97 14.04
C SER A 36 -9.47 14.55 12.91
N PHE A 37 -10.68 14.13 13.26
CA PHE A 37 -11.71 13.68 12.35
C PHE A 37 -12.95 14.59 12.48
N PRO A 38 -13.54 15.05 11.37
CA PRO A 38 -14.79 15.82 11.41
C PRO A 38 -15.95 15.05 12.03
N THR A 39 -16.01 13.74 11.81
CA THR A 39 -17.07 12.86 12.33
C THR A 39 -16.53 11.50 12.74
N GLU A 40 -17.26 10.82 13.62
CA GLU A 40 -16.96 9.44 14.01
C GLU A 40 -17.00 8.47 12.82
N LYS A 41 -17.83 8.75 11.81
CA LYS A 41 -17.89 7.98 10.56
C LYS A 41 -16.58 8.05 9.76
N GLU A 42 -15.93 9.22 9.73
CA GLU A 42 -14.64 9.37 9.04
C GLU A 42 -13.51 8.65 9.80
N LEU A 43 -13.53 8.67 11.13
CA LEU A 43 -12.63 7.85 11.95
C LEU A 43 -12.85 6.36 11.69
N LEU A 44 -14.11 5.90 11.71
CA LEU A 44 -14.47 4.50 11.43
C LEU A 44 -14.01 4.09 10.03
N PHE A 45 -14.18 4.98 9.05
CA PHE A 45 -13.74 4.73 7.69
C PHE A 45 -12.23 4.51 7.58
N GLU A 46 -11.40 5.41 8.14
CA GLU A 46 -9.94 5.23 8.14
C GLU A 46 -9.55 3.92 8.83
N ILE A 47 -10.14 3.62 9.99
CA ILE A 47 -9.89 2.38 10.73
C ILE A 47 -10.23 1.15 9.89
N ASN A 48 -11.36 1.16 9.17
CA ASN A 48 -11.77 0.04 8.32
C ASN A 48 -10.84 -0.13 7.11
N VAL A 49 -10.42 0.96 6.46
CA VAL A 49 -9.44 0.86 5.37
C VAL A 49 -8.14 0.28 5.89
N ARG A 50 -7.61 0.77 7.02
CA ARG A 50 -6.37 0.24 7.63
C ARG A 50 -6.48 -1.24 7.98
N LYS A 51 -7.59 -1.64 8.62
CA LYS A 51 -7.87 -3.05 8.92
C LYS A 51 -7.87 -3.89 7.65
N ASN A 52 -8.59 -3.44 6.62
CA ASN A 52 -8.64 -4.15 5.34
C ASN A 52 -7.28 -4.16 4.63
N THR A 53 -6.42 -3.15 4.79
CA THR A 53 -5.03 -3.18 4.29
C THR A 53 -4.23 -4.29 4.96
N ILE A 54 -4.34 -4.43 6.29
CA ILE A 54 -3.69 -5.51 7.06
C ILE A 54 -4.19 -6.87 6.59
N GLU A 55 -5.51 -7.06 6.50
CA GLU A 55 -6.11 -8.33 6.07
C GLU A 55 -5.74 -8.68 4.61
N SER A 56 -5.71 -7.68 3.73
CA SER A 56 -5.25 -7.85 2.34
C SER A 56 -3.78 -8.25 2.28
N SER A 57 -2.93 -7.68 3.13
CA SER A 57 -1.51 -8.06 3.20
C SER A 57 -1.33 -9.51 3.65
N ILE A 58 -2.09 -9.94 4.67
CA ILE A 58 -2.09 -11.32 5.15
C ILE A 58 -2.56 -12.27 4.05
N LYS A 59 -3.67 -11.92 3.37
CA LYS A 59 -4.20 -12.72 2.26
C LYS A 59 -3.22 -12.85 1.09
N MET A 60 -2.44 -11.79 0.81
CA MET A 60 -1.39 -11.84 -0.21
C MET A 60 -0.23 -12.75 0.21
N ASP A 61 0.17 -12.72 1.49
CA ASP A 61 1.20 -13.60 2.06
C ASP A 61 0.81 -15.09 2.02
N GLU A 62 -0.46 -15.38 2.27
CA GLU A 62 -1.05 -16.73 2.21
C GLU A 62 -1.25 -17.22 0.77
N GLY A 63 -1.23 -16.31 -0.21
CA GLY A 63 -1.40 -16.61 -1.62
C GLY A 63 -0.14 -17.14 -2.31
N GLU A 64 -0.26 -17.41 -3.60
CA GLU A 64 0.78 -17.97 -4.46
C GLU A 64 1.42 -16.93 -5.40
N SER A 65 1.02 -15.66 -5.29
CA SER A 65 1.64 -14.58 -6.07
C SER A 65 3.08 -14.39 -5.61
N VAL A 66 4.02 -14.30 -6.55
CA VAL A 66 5.46 -14.21 -6.23
C VAL A 66 6.05 -12.87 -6.64
N PHE A 67 7.15 -12.50 -5.98
CA PHE A 67 7.93 -11.35 -6.41
C PHE A 67 8.52 -11.61 -7.81
N ALA A 68 8.43 -10.61 -8.69
CA ALA A 68 9.17 -10.56 -9.94
C ALA A 68 9.56 -9.13 -10.27
N THR A 69 10.69 -8.96 -10.95
CA THR A 69 11.04 -7.66 -11.55
C THR A 69 10.08 -7.31 -12.68
N PHE A 70 9.99 -6.05 -13.07
CA PHE A 70 9.12 -5.60 -14.18
C PHE A 70 9.28 -6.45 -15.47
N LYS A 71 10.52 -6.79 -15.83
CA LYS A 71 10.81 -7.63 -17.01
C LYS A 71 10.16 -9.02 -16.93
N ASN A 72 9.99 -9.56 -15.74
CA ASN A 72 9.48 -10.89 -15.47
C ASN A 72 8.05 -10.86 -14.88
N SER A 73 7.39 -9.70 -14.92
CA SER A 73 6.01 -9.56 -14.45
C SER A 73 5.06 -10.45 -15.25
N ARG A 74 4.04 -10.97 -14.57
CA ARG A 74 2.98 -11.79 -15.15
C ARG A 74 1.66 -11.46 -14.49
N CYS A 75 0.58 -11.46 -15.26
CA CYS A 75 -0.77 -11.27 -14.77
C CYS A 75 -1.74 -12.21 -15.50
N ASN A 76 -2.92 -12.43 -14.92
CA ASN A 76 -3.98 -13.18 -15.57
C ASN A 76 -4.45 -12.42 -16.83
N PRO A 77 -4.26 -13.00 -18.03
CA PRO A 77 -4.63 -12.34 -19.28
C PRO A 77 -6.13 -12.25 -19.48
N GLU A 78 -6.97 -12.82 -18.62
CA GLU A 78 -8.42 -12.60 -18.64
C GLU A 78 -8.75 -11.14 -18.29
N TYR A 79 -8.11 -10.61 -17.26
CA TYR A 79 -8.41 -9.29 -16.66
C TYR A 79 -7.47 -8.18 -17.14
N TRP A 80 -6.20 -8.50 -17.40
CA TRP A 80 -5.14 -7.52 -17.60
C TRP A 80 -4.41 -7.72 -18.93
N ASN A 81 -4.02 -6.62 -19.55
CA ASN A 81 -3.03 -6.58 -20.62
C ASN A 81 -1.65 -6.29 -20.01
N LEU A 82 -0.71 -7.23 -20.14
CA LEU A 82 0.68 -7.01 -19.75
C LEU A 82 1.36 -6.04 -20.74
N THR A 83 1.84 -4.90 -20.25
CA THR A 83 2.54 -3.91 -21.08
C THR A 83 4.00 -4.32 -21.30
N GLN A 84 4.66 -3.73 -22.31
CA GLN A 84 6.10 -3.96 -22.52
C GLN A 84 6.96 -3.50 -21.34
N ALA A 85 6.47 -2.56 -20.53
CA ALA A 85 7.14 -2.09 -19.32
C ALA A 85 6.91 -3.01 -18.10
N GLY A 86 6.15 -4.10 -18.25
CA GLY A 86 5.84 -5.02 -17.14
C GLY A 86 4.70 -4.55 -16.23
N GLY A 87 3.90 -3.56 -16.66
CA GLY A 87 2.72 -3.09 -15.94
C GLY A 87 1.45 -3.81 -16.38
N PHE A 88 0.41 -3.79 -15.55
CA PHE A 88 -0.87 -4.44 -15.81
C PHE A 88 -1.93 -3.39 -16.15
N LEU A 89 -2.29 -3.30 -17.43
CA LEU A 89 -3.34 -2.41 -17.90
C LEU A 89 -4.68 -3.15 -17.87
N LEU A 90 -5.64 -2.64 -17.09
CA LEU A 90 -6.97 -3.21 -17.02
C LEU A 90 -7.62 -3.22 -18.41
N LYS A 91 -8.30 -4.31 -18.75
CA LYS A 91 -9.04 -4.37 -20.01
C LYS A 91 -10.32 -3.51 -19.96
N PRO A 92 -10.72 -2.88 -21.08
CA PRO A 92 -11.85 -1.94 -21.10
C PRO A 92 -13.19 -2.49 -20.56
N GLU A 93 -13.49 -3.76 -20.82
CA GLU A 93 -14.77 -4.39 -20.46
C GLU A 93 -14.75 -5.13 -19.10
N VAL A 94 -13.62 -5.05 -18.39
CA VAL A 94 -13.43 -5.78 -17.13
C VAL A 94 -13.71 -4.85 -15.96
N LYS A 95 -14.51 -5.32 -15.00
CA LYS A 95 -14.78 -4.59 -13.76
C LYS A 95 -13.48 -4.48 -12.94
N PRO A 96 -13.11 -3.26 -12.48
CA PRO A 96 -11.94 -3.07 -11.63
C PRO A 96 -11.94 -3.96 -10.39
N SER A 97 -13.09 -4.13 -9.73
CA SER A 97 -13.24 -4.96 -8.53
C SER A 97 -12.93 -6.43 -8.81
N ASP A 98 -13.51 -7.00 -9.87
CA ASP A 98 -13.26 -8.39 -10.28
C ASP A 98 -11.77 -8.62 -10.59
N ALA A 99 -11.13 -7.68 -11.30
CA ALA A 99 -9.72 -7.77 -11.66
C ALA A 99 -8.79 -7.69 -10.44
N VAL A 100 -9.12 -6.84 -9.46
CA VAL A 100 -8.36 -6.72 -8.21
C VAL A 100 -8.56 -7.94 -7.33
N ASP A 101 -9.80 -8.44 -7.16
CA ASP A 101 -10.08 -9.65 -6.39
C ASP A 101 -9.41 -10.90 -7.01
N ASP A 102 -9.35 -10.98 -8.34
CA ASP A 102 -8.69 -12.08 -9.06
C ASP A 102 -7.20 -12.23 -8.69
N ILE A 103 -6.50 -11.13 -8.41
CA ILE A 103 -5.08 -11.16 -7.97
C ILE A 103 -4.92 -11.98 -6.68
N PHE A 104 -5.91 -11.96 -5.79
CA PHE A 104 -5.86 -12.71 -4.54
C PHE A 104 -6.43 -14.12 -4.67
N VAL A 105 -7.47 -14.30 -5.49
CA VAL A 105 -8.14 -15.60 -5.68
C VAL A 105 -7.31 -16.54 -6.55
N ASN A 106 -6.79 -16.05 -7.67
CA ASN A 106 -5.98 -16.79 -8.62
C ASN A 106 -4.50 -16.34 -8.59
N SER A 107 -4.00 -16.10 -7.36
CA SER A 107 -2.69 -15.50 -7.10
C SER A 107 -1.51 -16.18 -7.80
N GLY A 108 -1.57 -17.50 -8.03
CA GLY A 108 -0.56 -18.26 -8.78
C GLY A 108 -0.41 -17.85 -10.26
N LEU A 109 -1.35 -17.07 -10.82
CA LEU A 109 -1.25 -16.48 -12.16
C LEU A 109 -0.46 -15.16 -12.19
N TYR A 110 -0.04 -14.65 -11.03
CA TYR A 110 0.52 -13.32 -10.90
C TYR A 110 1.97 -13.32 -10.39
N SER A 111 2.77 -12.42 -10.93
CA SER A 111 4.09 -12.07 -10.39
C SER A 111 4.38 -10.59 -10.66
N PHE A 112 4.79 -9.86 -9.62
CA PHE A 112 4.97 -8.41 -9.67
C PHE A 112 5.92 -7.94 -8.57
N GLU A 113 6.43 -6.71 -8.67
CA GLU A 113 7.38 -6.16 -7.71
C GLU A 113 6.69 -5.55 -6.46
N CYS A 114 7.46 -5.13 -5.45
CA CYS A 114 6.92 -4.79 -4.14
C CYS A 114 6.14 -3.46 -4.08
N ALA A 115 6.45 -2.43 -4.85
CA ALA A 115 5.64 -1.19 -4.91
C ALA A 115 4.25 -1.47 -5.50
N THR A 116 4.18 -2.22 -6.60
CA THR A 116 2.94 -2.67 -7.24
C THR A 116 2.11 -3.49 -6.27
N SER A 117 2.75 -4.34 -5.45
CA SER A 117 2.05 -5.09 -4.40
C SER A 117 1.37 -4.18 -3.38
N CYS A 118 2.02 -3.09 -2.95
CA CYS A 118 1.43 -2.13 -2.01
C CYS A 118 0.21 -1.42 -2.63
N VAL A 119 0.29 -1.05 -3.90
CA VAL A 119 -0.83 -0.45 -4.63
C VAL A 119 -2.01 -1.42 -4.74
N ILE A 120 -1.75 -2.69 -5.10
CA ILE A 120 -2.78 -3.75 -5.15
C ILE A 120 -3.46 -3.94 -3.78
N ILE A 121 -2.68 -3.97 -2.70
CA ILE A 121 -3.20 -4.09 -1.33
C ILE A 121 -4.10 -2.90 -1.00
N PHE A 122 -3.70 -1.67 -1.32
CA PHE A 122 -4.53 -0.50 -1.08
C PHE A 122 -5.83 -0.55 -1.89
N TYR A 123 -5.79 -0.97 -3.16
CA TYR A 123 -7.00 -1.14 -3.96
C TYR A 123 -7.94 -2.20 -3.37
N HIS A 124 -7.42 -3.37 -3.02
CA HIS A 124 -8.23 -4.42 -2.40
C HIS A 124 -8.80 -3.97 -1.04
N ALA A 125 -8.01 -3.26 -0.24
CA ALA A 125 -8.47 -2.71 1.03
C ALA A 125 -9.62 -1.70 0.87
N VAL A 126 -9.50 -0.79 -0.11
CA VAL A 126 -10.56 0.17 -0.43
C VAL A 126 -11.79 -0.57 -0.96
N LEU A 127 -11.63 -1.52 -1.89
CA LEU A 127 -12.71 -2.37 -2.41
C LEU A 127 -13.50 -3.04 -1.28
N LYS A 128 -12.82 -3.66 -0.30
CA LYS A 128 -13.50 -4.29 0.86
C LYS A 128 -14.17 -3.28 1.78
N THR A 129 -13.78 -2.01 1.73
CA THR A 129 -14.36 -0.97 2.58
C THR A 129 -15.60 -0.32 1.95
N ILE A 130 -15.56 -0.03 0.65
CA ILE A 130 -16.61 0.75 -0.04
C ILE A 130 -17.54 -0.09 -0.92
N GLY A 131 -17.22 -1.38 -1.12
CA GLY A 131 -17.97 -2.30 -1.98
C GLY A 131 -17.65 -2.16 -3.47
N SER A 132 -17.97 -3.20 -4.24
CA SER A 132 -17.68 -3.29 -5.68
C SER A 132 -18.33 -2.19 -6.50
N ASP A 133 -19.60 -1.85 -6.24
CA ASP A 133 -20.32 -0.83 -7.01
C ASP A 133 -19.63 0.55 -6.94
N SER A 134 -19.25 0.98 -5.73
CA SER A 134 -18.51 2.24 -5.54
C SER A 134 -17.11 2.15 -6.13
N PHE A 135 -16.44 1.01 -5.93
CA PHE A 135 -15.07 0.81 -6.40
C PHE A 135 -14.98 0.83 -7.94
N ASP A 136 -15.86 0.10 -8.64
CA ASP A 136 -15.93 0.04 -10.10
C ASP A 136 -16.27 1.39 -10.70
N TYR A 137 -17.13 2.16 -10.02
CA TYR A 137 -17.47 3.50 -10.45
C TYR A 137 -16.29 4.46 -10.33
N ILE A 138 -15.55 4.40 -9.22
CA ILE A 138 -14.44 5.32 -8.94
C ILE A 138 -13.22 4.89 -9.76
N PHE A 139 -12.70 3.68 -9.57
CA PHE A 139 -11.37 3.28 -10.04
C PHE A 139 -11.40 2.66 -11.44
N GLN A 140 -11.83 3.44 -12.43
CA GLN A 140 -11.89 3.02 -13.82
C GLN A 140 -10.50 3.05 -14.48
N ASN A 141 -10.25 2.15 -15.44
CA ASN A 141 -9.03 2.13 -16.26
C ASN A 141 -7.72 1.99 -15.46
N LEU A 142 -7.71 1.09 -14.47
CA LEU A 142 -6.53 0.86 -13.63
C LEU A 142 -5.29 0.48 -14.45
N TYR A 143 -4.15 1.04 -14.06
CA TYR A 143 -2.85 0.63 -14.55
C TYR A 143 -1.90 0.37 -13.37
N LEU A 144 -1.62 -0.90 -13.12
CA LEU A 144 -0.75 -1.31 -12.02
C LEU A 144 0.70 -1.32 -12.53
N TYR A 145 1.49 -0.35 -12.10
CA TYR A 145 2.91 -0.24 -12.44
C TYR A 145 3.63 0.58 -11.37
N SER A 146 4.55 -0.04 -10.62
CA SER A 146 5.22 0.62 -9.49
C SER A 146 4.20 1.26 -8.55
N TRP A 147 4.41 2.54 -8.22
CA TRP A 147 3.54 3.36 -7.41
C TRP A 147 2.50 4.16 -8.22
N ASN A 148 2.30 3.85 -9.51
CA ASN A 148 1.24 4.47 -10.29
C ASN A 148 -0.14 4.11 -9.70
N THR A 149 -0.97 5.13 -9.51
CA THR A 149 -2.31 5.00 -8.94
C THR A 149 -3.27 5.96 -9.64
N ASP A 150 -4.54 5.58 -9.66
CA ASP A 150 -5.64 6.51 -9.87
C ASP A 150 -5.58 7.63 -8.81
N TYR A 151 -5.78 8.86 -9.27
CA TYR A 151 -5.73 10.08 -8.44
C TYR A 151 -6.63 10.00 -7.19
N ASP A 152 -7.75 9.29 -7.27
CA ASP A 152 -8.72 9.16 -6.18
C ASP A 152 -8.22 8.33 -5.00
N LEU A 153 -7.16 7.55 -5.18
CA LEU A 153 -6.51 6.86 -4.07
C LEU A 153 -5.76 7.85 -3.15
N GLY A 154 -5.32 8.99 -3.70
CA GLY A 154 -4.70 10.08 -2.92
C GLY A 154 -3.43 9.66 -2.20
N LEU A 155 -2.61 8.82 -2.84
CA LEU A 155 -1.39 8.29 -2.24
C LEU A 155 -0.41 9.41 -1.91
N HIS A 156 0.11 9.42 -0.69
CA HIS A 156 1.07 10.42 -0.23
C HIS A 156 2.05 9.80 0.78
N SER A 157 3.18 10.48 0.99
CA SER A 157 4.12 10.12 2.05
C SER A 157 4.31 11.23 3.07
N ILE A 158 4.66 10.82 4.29
CA ILE A 158 5.10 11.69 5.38
C ILE A 158 6.38 11.14 6.02
N PHE A 159 7.10 11.99 6.74
CA PHE A 159 8.26 11.59 7.54
C PHE A 159 7.90 11.56 9.03
N THR A 160 7.98 10.38 9.63
CA THR A 160 7.75 10.17 11.07
C THR A 160 8.35 8.85 11.51
N ASP A 161 8.79 8.79 12.77
CA ASP A 161 9.29 7.55 13.40
C ASP A 161 8.15 6.71 14.02
N HIS A 162 6.90 7.12 13.81
CA HIS A 162 5.70 6.44 14.33
C HIS A 162 4.76 6.03 13.20
N TYR A 163 4.72 4.72 12.89
CA TYR A 163 3.77 4.16 11.94
C TYR A 163 2.51 3.64 12.64
N ILE A 164 1.40 3.66 11.92
CA ILE A 164 0.14 3.04 12.34
C ILE A 164 -0.04 1.75 11.55
N PRO A 165 -0.54 0.65 12.15
CA PRO A 165 -0.88 -0.54 11.39
C PRO A 165 -1.72 -0.22 10.13
N GLY A 166 -1.34 -0.80 9.01
CA GLY A 166 -1.86 -0.49 7.68
C GLY A 166 -1.09 0.60 6.91
N ASP A 167 -0.14 1.30 7.53
CA ASP A 167 0.80 2.17 6.81
C ASP A 167 1.82 1.33 6.01
N VAL A 168 2.29 1.83 4.87
CA VAL A 168 3.45 1.26 4.17
C VAL A 168 4.72 1.97 4.64
N VAL A 169 5.67 1.19 5.13
CA VAL A 169 7.02 1.62 5.50
C VAL A 169 8.02 1.22 4.42
N TYR A 170 9.22 1.80 4.48
CA TYR A 170 10.32 1.43 3.59
C TYR A 170 11.56 1.02 4.38
N PHE A 171 12.03 -0.20 4.14
CA PHE A 171 13.34 -0.67 4.59
C PHE A 171 14.37 -0.36 3.52
N ASN A 172 15.36 0.48 3.85
CA ASN A 172 16.40 0.88 2.91
C ASN A 172 17.63 -0.01 3.05
N ASN A 173 18.21 -0.44 1.93
CA ASN A 173 19.49 -1.14 1.86
C ASN A 173 20.49 -0.27 1.08
N PRO A 174 21.23 0.61 1.77
CA PRO A 174 22.02 1.67 1.13
C PRO A 174 23.21 1.14 0.31
N ASP A 175 23.82 0.05 0.77
CA ASP A 175 25.02 -0.55 0.16
C ASP A 175 24.68 -1.81 -0.65
N VAL A 176 23.50 -1.86 -1.28
CA VAL A 176 23.07 -3.01 -2.09
C VAL A 176 24.08 -3.37 -3.18
N ASP A 177 24.28 -4.67 -3.42
CA ASP A 177 25.05 -5.16 -4.56
C ASP A 177 24.35 -4.77 -5.88
N PRO A 178 25.01 -4.03 -6.80
CA PRO A 178 24.43 -3.64 -8.08
C PRO A 178 23.85 -4.79 -8.92
N GLU A 179 24.42 -5.99 -8.83
CA GLU A 179 23.95 -7.17 -9.57
C GLU A 179 22.61 -7.69 -9.04
N THR A 180 22.22 -7.29 -7.83
CA THR A 180 20.95 -7.66 -7.19
C THR A 180 20.16 -6.42 -6.77
N SER A 181 20.18 -5.38 -7.62
CA SER A 181 19.65 -4.05 -7.29
C SER A 181 18.17 -3.98 -6.87
N TRP A 182 17.36 -5.04 -7.07
CA TRP A 182 16.01 -5.16 -6.51
C TRP A 182 15.97 -5.35 -4.99
N PHE A 183 17.11 -5.68 -4.35
CA PHE A 183 17.30 -5.68 -2.89
C PHE A 183 17.79 -4.32 -2.34
N ARG A 184 17.65 -3.23 -3.10
CA ARG A 184 17.92 -1.86 -2.62
C ARG A 184 17.04 -1.43 -1.45
N GLY A 185 15.95 -2.17 -1.25
CA GLY A 185 15.03 -2.00 -0.14
C GLY A 185 13.81 -2.89 -0.33
N VAL A 186 12.86 -2.74 0.58
CA VAL A 186 11.53 -3.36 0.46
C VAL A 186 10.48 -2.41 1.00
N ASN A 187 9.42 -2.20 0.20
CA ASN A 187 8.20 -1.58 0.67
C ASN A 187 7.40 -2.62 1.44
N ALA A 188 6.96 -2.30 2.66
CA ALA A 188 6.28 -3.26 3.50
C ALA A 188 5.09 -2.64 4.23
N VAL A 189 3.98 -3.37 4.30
CA VAL A 189 2.82 -2.96 5.11
C VAL A 189 3.12 -3.28 6.56
N ALA A 190 3.06 -2.27 7.43
CA ALA A 190 3.15 -2.44 8.87
C ALA A 190 1.89 -3.14 9.39
N LEU A 191 2.08 -4.27 10.07
CA LEU A 191 1.02 -5.02 10.74
C LEU A 191 1.07 -4.70 12.25
N LYS A 192 0.56 -5.62 13.07
CA LYS A 192 0.67 -5.52 14.54
C LYS A 192 1.95 -6.19 15.06
N ASN A 193 2.32 -5.89 16.31
CA ASN A 193 3.38 -6.58 17.04
C ASN A 193 4.75 -6.61 16.33
N ASN A 194 5.14 -5.48 15.72
CA ASN A 194 6.41 -5.37 14.99
C ASN A 194 6.55 -6.35 13.81
N LEU A 195 5.44 -6.72 13.18
CA LEU A 195 5.42 -7.53 11.97
C LEU A 195 5.15 -6.67 10.74
N PHE A 196 5.74 -7.05 9.63
CA PHE A 196 5.67 -6.35 8.36
C PHE A 196 5.46 -7.35 7.24
N PHE A 197 4.54 -7.06 6.32
CA PHE A 197 4.42 -7.81 5.08
C PHE A 197 5.18 -7.08 3.97
N GLY A 198 6.26 -7.68 3.47
CA GLY A 198 6.95 -7.22 2.27
C GLY A 198 6.83 -8.28 1.18
N HIS A 199 6.31 -7.92 0.01
CA HIS A 199 6.16 -8.88 -1.09
C HIS A 199 7.53 -9.41 -1.53
N GLY A 200 7.68 -10.74 -1.59
CA GLY A 200 8.96 -11.43 -1.76
C GLY A 200 9.77 -11.68 -0.48
N PHE A 201 9.41 -11.03 0.63
CA PHE A 201 9.98 -11.27 1.96
C PHE A 201 9.03 -12.03 2.89
N SER A 202 7.74 -12.08 2.57
CA SER A 202 6.67 -12.59 3.43
C SER A 202 6.49 -11.77 4.72
N ILE A 203 5.60 -12.21 5.62
CA ILE A 203 5.44 -11.59 6.94
C ILE A 203 6.66 -11.89 7.83
N ARG A 204 7.35 -10.83 8.28
CA ARG A 204 8.55 -10.92 9.13
C ARG A 204 8.62 -9.79 10.16
N THR A 205 9.49 -9.97 11.16
CA THR A 205 9.84 -8.87 12.08
C THR A 205 10.78 -7.87 11.43
N GLU A 206 10.92 -6.69 12.01
CA GLU A 206 11.87 -5.66 11.56
C GLU A 206 13.30 -6.22 11.44
N GLU A 207 13.77 -6.95 12.45
CA GLU A 207 15.12 -7.52 12.48
C GLU A 207 15.30 -8.51 11.32
N LYS A 208 14.28 -9.32 11.02
CA LYS A 208 14.33 -10.30 9.94
C LYS A 208 14.24 -9.68 8.55
N MET A 209 13.56 -8.54 8.40
CA MET A 209 13.62 -7.75 7.17
C MET A 209 15.04 -7.22 6.94
N VAL A 210 15.64 -6.60 7.97
CA VAL A 210 17.00 -6.05 7.92
C VAL A 210 18.04 -7.14 7.66
N GLU A 211 17.98 -8.27 8.37
CA GLU A 211 18.86 -9.43 8.14
C GLU A 211 18.76 -9.95 6.69
N GLY A 212 17.55 -9.98 6.12
CA GLY A 212 17.31 -10.43 4.76
C GLY A 212 17.97 -9.52 3.72
N LEU A 213 17.80 -8.20 3.86
CA LEU A 213 18.43 -7.21 2.98
C LEU A 213 19.96 -7.19 3.10
N ASN A 214 20.47 -7.34 4.33
CA ASN A 214 21.91 -7.29 4.60
C ASN A 214 22.72 -8.40 3.90
N LYS A 215 22.07 -9.48 3.46
CA LYS A 215 22.68 -10.57 2.68
C LYS A 215 23.05 -10.16 1.25
N TYR A 216 22.46 -9.09 0.73
CA TYR A 216 22.62 -8.61 -0.64
C TYR A 216 23.32 -7.26 -0.70
N ARG A 217 24.22 -7.01 0.25
CA ARG A 217 25.10 -5.84 0.25
C ARG A 217 26.39 -6.13 -0.51
N THR A 218 27.03 -5.08 -0.96
CA THR A 218 28.39 -5.16 -1.50
C THR A 218 29.35 -5.79 -0.47
N PRO A 219 30.39 -6.52 -0.93
CA PRO A 219 31.41 -7.05 -0.04
C PRO A 219 31.99 -5.98 0.87
N GLU A 220 32.27 -6.34 2.13
CA GLU A 220 32.88 -5.46 3.15
C GLU A 220 32.02 -4.27 3.61
N SER A 221 30.77 -4.12 3.14
CA SER A 221 29.86 -3.07 3.60
C SER A 221 29.68 -3.11 5.12
N LYS A 222 29.91 -1.96 5.75
CA LYS A 222 29.70 -1.73 7.19
C LYS A 222 28.36 -1.05 7.49
N GLN A 223 27.64 -0.58 6.48
CA GLN A 223 26.34 0.07 6.64
C GLN A 223 25.21 -0.97 6.55
N SER A 224 24.48 -1.16 7.64
CA SER A 224 23.32 -2.05 7.67
C SER A 224 22.15 -1.44 6.91
N ALA A 225 21.27 -2.29 6.36
CA ALA A 225 19.91 -1.93 6.05
C ALA A 225 19.16 -1.47 7.32
N TYR A 226 18.12 -0.66 7.14
CA TYR A 226 17.36 -0.06 8.25
C TYR A 226 15.94 0.34 7.82
N LEU A 227 15.03 0.37 8.79
CA LEU A 227 13.70 0.97 8.62
C LEU A 227 13.83 2.50 8.53
N THR A 228 13.30 3.09 7.47
CA THR A 228 13.29 4.55 7.31
C THR A 228 12.10 5.20 8.03
N SER A 229 12.16 6.52 8.22
CA SER A 229 11.02 7.31 8.70
C SER A 229 10.00 7.66 7.60
N LEU A 230 10.15 7.10 6.39
CA LEU A 230 9.23 7.34 5.29
C LEU A 230 7.99 6.44 5.42
N ILE A 231 6.84 7.07 5.61
CA ILE A 231 5.54 6.41 5.67
C ILE A 231 4.73 6.77 4.43
N THR A 232 4.13 5.78 3.77
CA THR A 232 3.26 5.96 2.60
C THR A 232 1.88 5.40 2.88
N ARG A 233 0.83 6.16 2.55
CA ARG A 233 -0.56 5.76 2.78
C ARG A 233 -1.54 6.51 1.86
N PRO A 234 -2.73 5.95 1.59
CA PRO A 234 -3.77 6.65 0.85
C PRO A 234 -4.36 7.82 1.64
N SER A 235 -5.04 8.73 0.95
CA SER A 235 -5.76 9.84 1.58
C SER A 235 -7.12 9.35 2.07
N TYR A 236 -7.20 8.94 3.34
CA TYR A 236 -8.46 8.48 3.94
C TYR A 236 -9.56 9.55 3.88
N LYS A 237 -9.19 10.83 3.99
CA LYS A 237 -10.14 11.95 3.84
C LYS A 237 -10.73 12.04 2.43
N GLN A 238 -9.91 11.87 1.40
CA GLN A 238 -10.37 11.86 0.02
C GLN A 238 -11.29 10.65 -0.22
N LEU A 239 -10.84 9.47 0.20
CA LEU A 239 -11.59 8.23 0.10
C LEU A 239 -12.93 8.27 0.86
N ALA A 240 -12.96 8.85 2.08
CA ALA A 240 -14.18 9.02 2.87
C ALA A 240 -15.20 9.93 2.15
N GLY A 241 -14.71 10.86 1.33
CA GLY A 241 -15.55 11.73 0.50
C GLY A 241 -16.46 10.96 -0.46
N PHE A 242 -16.12 9.72 -0.82
CA PHE A 242 -16.90 8.90 -1.73
C PHE A 242 -18.18 8.30 -1.13
N TYR A 243 -18.35 8.35 0.21
CA TYR A 243 -19.64 8.02 0.83
C TYR A 243 -20.75 9.04 0.50
N ASN A 244 -20.41 10.18 -0.09
CA ASN A 244 -21.38 11.20 -0.46
C ASN A 244 -21.31 11.50 -1.98
N PRO A 245 -22.19 10.88 -2.80
CA PRO A 245 -22.09 10.90 -4.27
C PRO A 245 -22.23 12.30 -4.90
N HIS A 246 -22.68 13.30 -4.13
CA HIS A 246 -22.86 14.68 -4.59
C HIS A 246 -21.55 15.47 -4.75
N ARG A 247 -20.39 14.88 -4.42
CA ARG A 247 -19.06 15.53 -4.50
C ARG A 247 -18.14 14.95 -5.57
N TRP A 248 -18.66 14.11 -6.45
CA TRP A 248 -17.83 13.45 -7.46
C TRP A 248 -17.45 14.43 -8.58
N ASN A 249 -16.15 14.71 -8.69
CA ASN A 249 -15.58 15.37 -9.87
C ASN A 249 -15.41 14.32 -10.98
N PHE A 250 -16.14 14.50 -12.08
CA PHE A 250 -16.02 13.62 -13.25
C PHE A 250 -14.70 13.81 -14.02
N TYR A 251 -13.96 14.89 -13.74
CA TYR A 251 -12.63 15.11 -14.30
C TYR A 251 -11.56 14.60 -13.34
N LYS A 252 -10.86 13.54 -13.75
CA LYS A 252 -9.65 13.08 -13.08
C LYS A 252 -8.43 13.55 -13.87
N PRO A 253 -7.42 14.15 -13.23
CA PRO A 253 -6.15 14.37 -13.91
C PRO A 253 -5.58 13.00 -14.31
N SER A 254 -5.18 12.85 -15.57
CA SER A 254 -4.43 11.66 -15.98
C SER A 254 -3.10 11.65 -15.23
N PRO A 255 -2.76 10.55 -14.52
CA PRO A 255 -1.48 10.47 -13.85
C PRO A 255 -0.36 10.53 -14.89
N ILE A 256 0.69 11.30 -14.59
CA ILE A 256 1.93 11.24 -15.36
C ILE A 256 2.57 9.89 -15.03
N ILE A 257 2.79 9.07 -16.06
CA ILE A 257 3.40 7.75 -15.91
C ILE A 257 4.81 7.81 -16.48
N VAL A 258 5.81 7.45 -15.66
CA VAL A 258 7.19 7.22 -16.10
C VAL A 258 7.52 5.76 -15.92
N HIS A 259 7.78 5.06 -17.03
CA HIS A 259 8.25 3.67 -17.01
C HIS A 259 9.75 3.61 -16.67
N HIS A 260 10.08 3.82 -15.38
CA HIS A 260 11.44 3.87 -14.86
C HIS A 260 12.17 2.51 -14.77
N ASN A 261 11.45 1.38 -14.81
CA ASN A 261 11.99 0.01 -14.72
C ASN A 261 12.95 -0.20 -13.53
N LYS A 262 12.61 0.36 -12.36
CA LYS A 262 13.39 0.25 -11.11
C LYS A 262 12.53 -0.44 -10.05
N ASP A 263 12.84 -1.69 -9.73
CA ASP A 263 12.12 -2.45 -8.73
C ASP A 263 12.43 -1.94 -7.31
N SER A 264 11.47 -2.15 -6.40
CA SER A 264 11.65 -1.89 -4.97
C SER A 264 12.05 -0.47 -4.59
N ILE A 265 11.70 0.52 -5.43
CA ILE A 265 11.85 1.92 -5.07
C ILE A 265 10.76 2.34 -4.08
N SER A 266 11.12 3.25 -3.17
CA SER A 266 10.16 3.92 -2.29
C SER A 266 9.23 4.86 -3.07
N PHE A 267 8.08 5.23 -2.51
CA PHE A 267 7.19 6.22 -3.13
C PHE A 267 7.89 7.56 -3.38
N ARG A 268 8.77 7.99 -2.46
CA ARG A 268 9.56 9.20 -2.64
C ARG A 268 10.49 9.13 -3.85
N GLN A 269 11.18 8.00 -4.03
CA GLN A 269 12.02 7.81 -5.22
C GLN A 269 11.16 7.83 -6.49
N TYR A 270 9.99 7.19 -6.48
CA TYR A 270 9.04 7.26 -7.60
C TYR A 270 8.65 8.71 -7.94
N LEU A 271 8.33 9.54 -6.95
CA LEU A 271 8.05 10.97 -7.17
C LEU A 271 9.23 11.70 -7.82
N SER A 272 10.47 11.39 -7.42
CA SER A 272 11.67 11.93 -8.07
C SER A 272 11.80 11.47 -9.53
N GLU A 273 11.43 10.24 -9.87
CA GLU A 273 11.40 9.76 -11.28
C GLU A 273 10.35 10.50 -12.11
N LEU A 274 9.28 11.00 -11.50
CA LEU A 274 8.27 11.86 -12.14
C LEU A 274 8.69 13.33 -12.23
N GLY A 275 9.83 13.72 -11.64
CA GLY A 275 10.29 15.10 -11.58
C GLY A 275 9.64 15.96 -10.48
N TYR A 276 9.04 15.33 -9.47
CA TYR A 276 8.59 16.01 -8.25
C TYR A 276 9.73 16.00 -7.21
N GLU A 277 10.18 17.18 -6.77
CA GLU A 277 11.19 17.35 -5.69
C GLU A 277 10.54 17.55 -4.32
#